data_AF-A6VSY2-F1
#
_entry.id   AF-A6VSY2-F1
#
_cell.length_a   1.000
_cell.length_b   1.000
_cell.length_c   1.000
_cell.angle_alpha   90.00
_cell.angle_beta   90.00
_cell.angle_gamma   90.00
#
_symmetry.space_group_name_H-M   'P 1'
#
loop_
_entity.id
_entity.type
_entity.pdbx_description
1 polymer ?
#
loop_
_entity_poly.entity_id
_entity_poly.type
_entity_poly.pdbx_seq_one_letter_code
_entity_poly.pdbx_strand_id
1 'polypeptide(L)'
;MTKRRVFSAEFKHEAASLVLDQGYSFTEACQSLGIGETALRRWVGQLKDERGGVTPKAKALTPEQQRIQELEAKISRLEREKAILKKATALLMSDDLERMR
;
A
#
# COMPACT_ATOMS: atom_id res chain seq x y z
N MET A 1 6.86 -6.89 27.75
CA MET A 1 6.23 -6.44 26.49
C MET A 1 6.44 -7.53 25.43
N THR A 2 5.37 -8.13 24.90
CA THR A 2 5.47 -9.16 23.85
C THR A 2 5.87 -8.52 22.52
N LYS A 3 6.98 -8.99 21.93
CA LYS A 3 7.49 -8.47 20.65
C LYS A 3 6.53 -8.89 19.52
N ARG A 4 5.95 -7.90 18.82
CA ARG A 4 5.02 -8.17 17.72
C ARG A 4 5.77 -8.82 16.56
N ARG A 5 5.34 -10.02 16.13
CA ARG A 5 5.87 -10.66 14.92
C ARG A 5 5.51 -9.82 13.70
N VAL A 6 6.50 -9.57 12.84
CA VAL A 6 6.34 -8.88 11.56
C VAL A 6 6.53 -9.90 10.45
N PHE A 7 5.62 -9.90 9.48
CA PHE A 7 5.62 -10.81 8.34
C PHE A 7 5.79 -10.01 7.04
N SER A 8 6.52 -10.58 6.08
CA SER A 8 6.68 -10.00 4.74
C SER A 8 5.34 -9.98 3.99
N ALA A 9 5.25 -9.15 2.94
CA ALA A 9 4.06 -9.13 2.09
C ALA A 9 3.88 -10.46 1.33
N GLU A 10 4.98 -11.04 0.87
CA GLU A 10 5.01 -12.34 0.19
C GLU A 10 4.47 -13.45 1.10
N PHE A 11 4.94 -13.52 2.35
CA PHE A 11 4.46 -14.53 3.31
C PHE A 11 2.96 -14.39 3.58
N LYS A 12 2.47 -13.16 3.72
CA LYS A 12 1.04 -12.90 3.93
C LYS A 12 0.22 -13.28 2.69
N HIS A 13 0.74 -13.01 1.50
CA HIS A 13 0.12 -13.38 0.24
C HIS A 13 0.02 -14.91 0.13
N GLU A 14 1.13 -15.63 0.34
CA GLU A 14 1.18 -17.08 0.29
C GLU A 14 0.25 -17.72 1.32
N ALA A 15 0.26 -17.24 2.56
CA ALA A 15 -0.64 -17.71 3.61
C ALA A 15 -2.13 -17.53 3.24
N ALA A 16 -2.48 -16.40 2.64
CA ALA A 16 -3.84 -16.13 2.18
C ALA A 16 -4.22 -16.98 0.95
N SER A 17 -3.26 -17.25 0.05
CA SER A 17 -3.42 -18.13 -1.11
C SER A 17 -3.67 -19.59 -0.72
N LEU A 18 -3.11 -20.09 0.39
CA LEU A 18 -3.45 -21.44 0.88
C LEU A 18 -4.97 -21.61 1.08
N VAL A 19 -5.61 -20.58 1.63
CA VAL A 19 -7.06 -20.62 1.90
C VAL A 19 -7.87 -20.35 0.63
N LEU A 20 -7.50 -19.33 -0.16
CA LEU A 20 -8.28 -18.92 -1.32
C LEU A 20 -8.11 -19.82 -2.55
N ASP A 21 -6.90 -20.32 -2.78
CA ASP A 21 -6.54 -21.04 -4.01
C ASP A 21 -6.39 -22.54 -3.78
N GLN A 22 -5.86 -22.96 -2.62
CA GLN A 22 -5.59 -24.36 -2.32
C GLN A 22 -6.67 -25.03 -1.46
N GLY A 23 -7.70 -24.27 -1.05
CA GLY A 23 -8.87 -24.80 -0.34
C GLY A 23 -8.63 -25.20 1.12
N TYR A 24 -7.52 -24.78 1.73
CA TYR A 24 -7.26 -25.05 3.15
C TYR A 24 -8.30 -24.35 4.03
N SER A 25 -8.72 -25.01 5.12
CA SER A 25 -9.45 -24.31 6.16
C SER A 25 -8.56 -23.31 6.90
N PHE A 26 -9.17 -22.28 7.50
CA PHE A 26 -8.44 -21.32 8.33
C PHE A 26 -7.65 -22.00 9.45
N THR A 27 -8.21 -23.05 10.06
CA THR A 27 -7.59 -23.79 11.16
C THR A 27 -6.36 -24.55 10.68
N GLU A 28 -6.44 -25.27 9.56
CA GLU A 28 -5.32 -26.03 9.00
C GLU A 28 -4.18 -25.10 8.58
N ALA A 29 -4.49 -24.00 7.88
CA ALA A 29 -3.50 -23.02 7.46
C ALA A 29 -2.82 -22.35 8.67
N CYS A 30 -3.57 -22.03 9.73
CA CYS A 30 -3.02 -21.50 10.97
C CYS A 30 -2.09 -22.47 11.69
N GLN A 31 -2.46 -23.74 11.78
CA GLN A 31 -1.65 -24.78 12.40
C GLN A 31 -0.37 -25.04 11.60
N SER A 32 -0.47 -25.13 10.28
CA SER A 32 0.65 -25.37 9.38
C SER A 32 1.68 -24.23 9.42
N LEU A 33 1.23 -22.97 9.43
CA LEU A 33 2.10 -21.79 9.39
C LEU A 33 2.46 -21.22 10.77
N GLY A 34 1.86 -21.73 11.85
CA GLY A 34 2.05 -21.22 13.20
C GLY A 34 1.65 -19.74 13.34
N ILE A 35 0.52 -19.35 12.74
CA ILE A 35 -0.02 -17.98 12.74
C ILE A 35 -1.39 -17.92 13.42
N GLY A 36 -1.73 -16.76 13.98
CA GLY A 36 -3.03 -16.53 14.60
C GLY A 36 -4.15 -16.37 13.57
N GLU A 37 -5.30 -16.97 13.85
CA GLU A 37 -6.47 -16.98 12.96
C GLU A 37 -6.98 -15.59 12.58
N THR A 38 -7.01 -14.66 13.55
CA THR A 38 -7.41 -13.26 13.29
C THR A 38 -6.52 -12.59 12.25
N ALA A 39 -5.21 -12.88 12.26
CA ALA A 39 -4.28 -12.32 11.30
C ALA A 39 -4.51 -12.91 9.90
N LEU A 40 -4.69 -14.23 9.82
CA LEU A 40 -4.95 -14.92 8.56
C LEU A 40 -6.26 -14.45 7.92
N ARG A 41 -7.36 -14.36 8.68
CA ARG A 41 -8.64 -13.84 8.18
C ARG A 41 -8.53 -12.44 7.59
N ARG A 42 -7.75 -11.56 8.23
CA ARG A 42 -7.48 -10.23 7.72
C ARG A 42 -6.70 -10.26 6.40
N TRP A 43 -5.68 -11.11 6.28
CA TRP A 43 -4.88 -11.22 5.05
C TRP A 43 -5.68 -11.82 3.91
N VAL A 44 -6.53 -12.81 4.19
CA VAL A 44 -7.45 -13.41 3.21
C VAL A 44 -8.44 -12.36 2.69
N GLY A 45 -9.06 -11.57 3.59
CA GLY A 45 -9.93 -10.46 3.18
C GLY A 45 -9.19 -9.45 2.31
N GLN A 46 -8.00 -9.02 2.76
CA GLN A 46 -7.16 -8.09 1.99
C GLN A 46 -6.82 -8.63 0.59
N LEU A 47 -6.40 -9.89 0.48
CA LEU A 47 -6.05 -10.49 -0.82
C LEU A 47 -7.28 -10.59 -1.74
N LYS A 48 -8.46 -10.87 -1.19
CA LYS A 48 -9.72 -10.89 -1.95
C LYS A 48 -10.07 -9.51 -2.48
N ASP A 49 -9.94 -8.47 -1.66
CA ASP A 49 -10.20 -7.09 -2.07
C ASP A 49 -9.20 -6.62 -3.14
N GLU A 50 -7.91 -6.93 -2.95
CA GLU A 50 -6.85 -6.61 -3.92
C GLU A 50 -7.09 -7.27 -5.28
N ARG A 51 -7.52 -8.54 -5.30
CA ARG A 51 -7.93 -9.25 -6.52
C ARG A 51 -9.19 -8.66 -7.15
N GLY A 52 -10.04 -8.03 -6.35
CA GLY A 52 -11.18 -7.23 -6.80
C GLY A 52 -10.80 -5.83 -7.30
N GLY A 53 -9.50 -5.51 -7.37
CA GLY A 53 -8.99 -4.22 -7.84
C GLY A 53 -8.96 -3.13 -6.78
N VAL A 54 -9.23 -3.44 -5.51
CA VAL A 54 -9.19 -2.45 -4.42
C VAL A 54 -7.75 -2.27 -3.94
N THR A 55 -7.20 -1.08 -4.18
CA THR A 55 -5.87 -0.73 -3.66
C THR A 55 -5.92 -0.46 -2.16
N PRO A 56 -5.15 -1.20 -1.34
CA PRO A 56 -5.17 -1.00 0.11
C PRO A 56 -4.40 0.28 0.48
N LYS A 57 -4.72 0.86 1.63
CA LYS A 57 -3.90 1.94 2.23
C LYS A 57 -2.62 1.41 2.89
N ALA A 58 -2.65 0.16 3.36
CA ALA A 58 -1.48 -0.53 3.89
C ALA A 58 -0.68 -1.14 2.75
N LYS A 59 0.54 -1.64 3.04
CA LYS A 59 1.37 -2.32 2.03
C LYS A 59 0.57 -3.44 1.34
N ALA A 60 0.45 -3.32 0.02
CA ALA A 60 -0.25 -4.30 -0.81
C ALA A 60 0.41 -5.68 -0.78
N LEU A 61 -0.40 -6.73 -0.93
CA LEU A 61 0.04 -8.13 -0.98
C LEU A 61 0.38 -8.56 -2.40
N THR A 62 -0.38 -8.09 -3.38
CA THR A 62 -0.21 -8.42 -4.79
C THR A 62 0.81 -7.47 -5.45
N PRO A 63 1.64 -7.97 -6.39
CA PRO A 63 2.64 -7.14 -7.06
C PRO A 63 2.01 -6.01 -7.88
N GLU A 64 0.83 -6.26 -8.47
CA GLU A 64 0.07 -5.24 -9.18
C GLU A 64 -0.34 -4.08 -8.27
N GLN A 65 -0.95 -4.37 -7.11
CA GLN A 65 -1.37 -3.33 -6.18
C GLN A 65 -0.17 -2.63 -5.51
N GLN A 66 0.95 -3.33 -5.32
CA GLN A 66 2.20 -2.68 -4.90
C GLN A 66 2.68 -1.67 -5.96
N ARG A 67 2.58 -2.02 -7.23
CA ARG A 67 2.95 -1.12 -8.32
C ARG A 67 2.02 0.09 -8.41
N ILE A 68 0.71 -0.12 -8.20
CA ILE A 68 -0.27 0.97 -8.15
C ILE A 68 0.10 1.96 -7.03
N GLN A 69 0.39 1.47 -5.82
CA GLN A 69 0.82 2.33 -4.70
C GLN A 69 2.11 3.11 -5.01
N GLU A 70 3.12 2.49 -5.63
CA GLU A 70 4.34 3.19 -6.04
C GLU A 70 4.05 4.32 -7.03
N LEU A 71 3.16 4.06 -8.00
CA LEU A 71 2.78 5.06 -9.00
C LEU A 71 2.00 6.20 -8.38
N GLU A 72 1.02 5.93 -7.51
CA GLU A 72 0.28 6.94 -6.77
C GLU A 72 1.22 7.82 -5.92
N ALA A 73 2.18 7.21 -5.23
CA ALA A 73 3.18 7.94 -4.46
C ALA A 73 4.05 8.84 -5.34
N LYS A 74 4.45 8.35 -6.52
CA LYS A 74 5.22 9.12 -7.50
C LYS A 74 4.41 10.29 -8.07
N ILE A 75 3.15 10.07 -8.42
CA ILE A 75 2.25 11.12 -8.90
C ILE A 75 2.09 12.20 -7.84
N SER A 76 1.79 11.81 -6.59
CA SER A 76 1.62 12.76 -5.48
C SER A 76 2.89 13.61 -5.24
N ARG A 77 4.07 13.00 -5.39
CA ARG A 77 5.35 13.72 -5.29
C ARG A 77 5.50 14.73 -6.43
N LEU A 78 5.27 14.30 -7.67
CA LEU A 78 5.36 15.17 -8.86
C LEU A 78 4.37 16.33 -8.80
N GLU A 79 3.15 16.10 -8.33
CA GLU A 79 2.14 17.14 -8.16
C GLU A 79 2.56 18.18 -7.13
N ARG A 80 3.17 17.75 -6.01
CA ARG A 80 3.74 18.68 -5.01
C ARG A 80 4.89 19.49 -5.57
N GLU A 81 5.83 18.85 -6.26
CA GLU A 81 6.95 19.54 -6.92
C GLU A 81 6.45 20.58 -7.92
N LYS A 82 5.48 20.21 -8.77
CA LYS A 82 4.82 21.12 -9.72
C LYS A 82 4.13 22.28 -9.01
N ALA A 83 3.46 22.04 -7.88
CA ALA A 83 2.80 23.08 -7.10
C ALA A 83 3.81 24.05 -6.48
N ILE A 84 4.94 23.56 -5.97
CA ILE A 84 6.03 24.38 -5.43
C ILE A 84 6.61 25.26 -6.53
N LEU A 85 6.92 24.69 -7.70
CA LEU A 85 7.45 25.43 -8.84
C LEU A 85 6.50 26.53 -9.29
N LYS A 86 5.21 26.22 -9.46
CA LYS A 86 4.19 27.23 -9.81
C LYS A 86 4.13 28.37 -8.81
N LYS A 87 4.18 28.07 -7.51
CA LYS A 87 4.18 29.10 -6.45
C LYS A 87 5.45 29.96 -6.51
N ALA A 88 6.62 29.36 -6.70
CA ALA A 88 7.87 30.08 -6.82
C ALA A 88 7.86 31.03 -8.03
N THR A 89 7.41 30.57 -9.19
CA THR A 89 7.27 31.41 -10.39
C THR A 89 6.32 32.58 -10.17
N ALA A 90 5.17 32.33 -9.55
CA ALA A 90 4.21 33.40 -9.24
C ALA A 90 4.79 34.45 -8.29
N LEU A 91 5.56 34.02 -7.28
CA LEU A 91 6.23 34.92 -6.34
C LEU A 91 7.29 35.78 -7.04
N LEU A 92 8.12 35.19 -7.91
CA LEU A 92 9.13 35.92 -8.67
C LEU A 92 8.50 36.97 -9.59
N MET A 93 7.44 36.59 -10.33
CA MET A 93 6.71 37.54 -11.19
C MET A 93 6.07 38.69 -10.40
N SER A 94 5.61 38.41 -9.18
CA SER A 94 5.04 39.44 -8.31
C SER A 94 6.11 40.40 -7.81
N ASP A 95 7.30 39.90 -7.43
CA ASP A 95 8.44 40.73 -7.01
C ASP A 95 8.95 41.63 -8.15
N ASP A 96 9.01 41.09 -9.38
CA ASP A 96 9.40 41.88 -10.56
C ASP A 96 8.41 43.02 -10.84
N LEU A 97 7.10 42.79 -10.71
CA LEU A 97 6.07 43.81 -10.89
C LEU A 97 6.12 44.89 -9.79
N GLU A 98 6.36 44.51 -8.54
CA GLU A 98 6.51 45.45 -7.42
C GLU A 98 7.76 46.35 -7.60
N ARG A 99 8.87 45.81 -8.10
CA ARG A 99 10.09 46.59 -8.38
C ARG A 99 9.99 47.56 -9.55
N MET A 100 9.06 47.31 -10.48
CA MET A 100 8.81 48.17 -11.64
C MET A 100 7.83 49.33 -11.35
N ARG A 101 7.23 49.37 -10.16
CA ARG A 101 6.26 50.37 -9.74
C ARG A 101 6.90 51.52 -8.98
#